data_AF-A0A381QU64-F1
#
_entry.id   AF-A0A381QU64-F1
#
_cell.length_a   1.000
_cell.length_b   1.000
_cell.length_c   1.000
_cell.angle_alpha   90.00
_cell.angle_beta   90.00
_cell.angle_gamma   90.00
#
_symmetry.space_group_name_H-M   'P 1'
#
loop_
_entity.id
_entity.type
_entity.pdbx_description
1 polymer ?
#
loop_
_entity_poly.entity_id
_entity_poly.type
_entity_poly.pdbx_seq_one_letter_code
_entity_poly.pdbx_strand_id
1 'polypeptide(L)'
;MFSFGWSEIALTVIVVIIVVGPKEIPNLLKQIGSFSKSLKKISRDFKNSLNELAEENDLKDVKKSISDLKNIKKDLDPTVDFKKEINSIKDTVGSLDKEIKEIDSKEKNTDK
;
A
#
# COMPACT_ATOMS: atom_id res chain seq x y z
N MET A 1 7.16 19.54 5.98
CA MET A 1 7.73 18.69 7.05
C MET A 1 7.92 17.31 6.45
N PHE A 2 9.10 16.70 6.60
CA PHE A 2 9.71 15.63 5.76
C PHE A 2 10.43 16.13 4.51
N SER A 3 11.55 16.81 4.72
CA SER A 3 12.56 17.00 3.69
C SER A 3 13.42 15.73 3.65
N PHE A 4 13.06 14.74 2.84
CA PHE A 4 13.86 13.51 2.70
C PHE A 4 14.99 13.77 1.70
N GLY A 5 16.12 14.28 2.19
CA GLY A 5 17.33 14.49 1.42
C GLY A 5 18.22 13.25 1.38
N TRP A 6 19.32 13.36 0.64
CA TRP A 6 20.38 12.34 0.61
C TRP A 6 20.91 12.02 2.03
N SER A 7 20.91 13.03 2.91
CA SER A 7 21.31 12.92 4.31
C SER A 7 20.37 12.02 5.12
N GLU A 8 19.05 12.22 5.02
CA GLU A 8 18.05 11.41 5.72
C GLU A 8 18.00 9.96 5.21
N ILE A 9 18.21 9.76 3.89
CA ILE A 9 18.35 8.42 3.30
C ILE A 9 19.55 7.69 3.92
N ALA A 10 20.71 8.35 3.99
CA ALA A 10 21.92 7.77 4.56
C ALA A 10 21.75 7.42 6.04
N LEU A 11 21.10 8.30 6.82
CA LEU A 11 20.82 8.05 8.23
C LEU A 11 19.90 6.84 8.42
N THR A 12 18.84 6.74 7.60
CA THR A 12 17.90 5.61 7.66
C THR A 12 18.61 4.30 7.31
N VAL A 13 19.45 4.28 6.28
CA VAL A 13 20.24 3.10 5.89
C VAL A 13 21.15 2.65 7.03
N ILE A 14 21.82 3.57 7.72
CA ILE A 14 22.64 3.26 8.90
C ILE A 14 21.80 2.61 10.01
N VAL A 15 20.63 3.17 10.33
CA VAL A 15 19.74 2.62 11.37
C VAL A 15 19.28 1.22 10.99
N VAL A 16 18.86 1.00 9.74
CA VAL A 16 18.45 -0.33 9.25
C VAL A 16 19.60 -1.33 9.33
N ILE A 17 20.82 -0.93 8.97
CA ILE A 17 22.01 -1.77 9.08
C ILE A 17 22.30 -2.18 10.53
N ILE A 18 22.11 -1.27 11.50
CA ILE A 18 22.36 -1.58 12.92
C ILE A 18 21.30 -2.54 13.45
N VAL A 19 20.03 -2.32 13.11
CA VAL A 19 18.89 -3.13 13.62
C VAL A 19 18.87 -4.53 13.03
N VAL A 20 19.04 -4.63 11.71
CA VAL A 20 18.95 -5.90 10.96
C VAL A 20 20.33 -6.58 10.85
N GLY A 21 21.40 -5.80 10.91
CA GLY A 21 22.77 -6.27 10.75
C GLY A 21 23.31 -6.06 9.32
N PRO A 22 24.58 -5.65 9.15
CA PRO A 22 25.18 -5.37 7.84
C PRO A 22 25.29 -6.59 6.93
N LYS A 23 25.33 -7.80 7.52
CA LYS A 23 25.42 -9.07 6.77
C LYS A 23 24.06 -9.57 6.29
N GLU A 24 22.97 -9.09 6.88
CA GLU A 24 21.63 -9.57 6.57
C GLU A 24 21.02 -8.84 5.38
N ILE A 25 21.21 -7.52 5.25
CA ILE A 25 20.77 -6.76 4.06
C ILE A 25 21.23 -7.39 2.73
N PRO A 26 22.51 -7.73 2.51
CA PRO A 26 22.91 -8.37 1.25
C PRO A 26 22.30 -9.76 1.05
N ASN A 27 22.01 -10.50 2.13
CA ASN A 27 21.29 -11.77 2.04
C ASN A 27 19.80 -11.58 1.69
N LEU A 28 19.14 -10.59 2.29
CA LEU A 28 17.76 -10.20 2.01
C LEU A 28 17.62 -9.72 0.56
N LEU A 29 18.54 -8.89 0.07
CA LEU A 29 18.59 -8.44 -1.31
C LEU A 29 18.80 -9.60 -2.29
N LYS A 30 19.62 -10.59 -1.94
CA LYS A 30 19.78 -11.82 -2.75
C LYS A 30 18.50 -12.63 -2.80
N GLN A 31 17.79 -12.77 -1.68
CA GLN A 31 16.51 -13.48 -1.64
C GLN A 31 15.45 -12.77 -2.48
N ILE A 32 15.27 -11.46 -2.30
CA ILE A 32 14.34 -10.65 -3.11
C ILE A 32 14.74 -10.67 -4.58
N GLY A 33 16.04 -10.56 -4.88
CA GLY A 33 16.56 -10.63 -6.24
C GLY A 33 16.29 -11.98 -6.90
N SER A 34 16.45 -13.08 -6.16
CA SER A 34 16.13 -14.43 -6.65
C SER A 34 14.63 -14.60 -6.91
N PHE A 35 13.79 -14.06 -6.03
CA PHE A 35 12.34 -14.04 -6.20
C PHE A 35 11.92 -13.24 -7.44
N SER A 36 12.50 -12.05 -7.63
CA SER A 36 12.28 -11.22 -8.81
C SER A 36 12.73 -11.91 -10.11
N LYS A 37 13.84 -12.65 -10.07
CA LYS A 37 14.33 -13.45 -11.20
C LYS A 37 13.35 -14.57 -11.56
N SER A 38 12.82 -15.26 -10.55
CA SER A 38 11.79 -16.28 -10.73
C SER A 38 10.50 -15.69 -11.30
N LEU A 39 10.05 -14.56 -10.77
CA LEU A 39 8.88 -13.84 -11.29
C LEU A 39 9.09 -13.41 -12.75
N LYS A 40 10.27 -12.88 -13.09
CA LYS A 40 10.63 -12.50 -14.47
C LYS A 40 10.61 -13.71 -15.41
N LYS A 41 11.05 -14.87 -14.95
CA LYS A 41 10.97 -16.12 -15.72
C LYS A 41 9.52 -16.53 -15.96
N ILE A 42 8.70 -16.55 -14.91
CA ILE A 42 7.26 -16.83 -14.99
C ILE A 42 6.58 -15.85 -15.96
N SER A 43 6.87 -14.55 -15.88
CA SER A 43 6.31 -13.55 -16.80
C SER A 43 6.72 -13.78 -18.25
N ARG A 44 7.94 -14.25 -18.50
CA ARG A 44 8.41 -14.57 -19.85
C ARG A 44 7.71 -15.81 -20.39
N ASP A 45 7.55 -16.83 -19.57
CA ASP A 45 6.86 -18.07 -19.93
C ASP A 45 5.36 -17.81 -20.15
N PHE A 46 4.71 -17.02 -19.27
CA PHE A 46 3.35 -16.50 -19.50
C PHE A 46 3.24 -15.71 -20.79
N LYS A 47 4.16 -14.77 -21.08
CA LYS A 47 4.10 -14.00 -22.32
C LYS A 47 4.18 -14.90 -23.55
N ASN A 48 5.03 -15.93 -23.52
CA ASN A 48 5.15 -16.89 -24.61
C ASN A 48 3.88 -17.73 -24.76
N SER A 49 3.34 -18.28 -23.66
CA SER A 49 2.08 -19.03 -23.67
C SER A 49 0.89 -18.17 -24.09
N LEU A 50 0.84 -16.90 -23.68
CA LEU A 50 -0.18 -15.96 -24.12
C LEU A 50 -0.04 -15.62 -25.60
N ASN A 51 1.18 -15.50 -26.13
CA ASN A 51 1.38 -15.26 -27.57
C ASN A 51 0.95 -16.47 -28.41
N GLU A 52 1.19 -17.70 -27.93
CA GLU A 52 0.75 -18.93 -28.59
C GLU A 52 -0.79 -19.04 -28.59
N LEU A 53 -1.44 -18.68 -27.47
CA LEU A 53 -2.91 -18.59 -27.36
C LEU A 53 -3.51 -17.35 -28.06
N ALA A 54 -2.70 -16.33 -28.38
CA ALA A 54 -3.09 -15.12 -29.10
C ALA A 54 -3.33 -15.36 -30.58
N GLU A 55 -2.52 -16.24 -31.16
CA GLU A 55 -2.65 -16.68 -32.54
C GLU A 55 -3.89 -17.57 -32.72
N GLU A 56 -4.39 -18.18 -31.63
CA GLU A 56 -5.54 -19.10 -31.61
C GLU A 56 -6.76 -18.55 -30.80
N ASN A 57 -7.15 -17.27 -30.93
CA ASN A 57 -8.43 -16.71 -30.43
C ASN A 57 -8.83 -16.87 -28.93
N ASP A 58 -8.04 -17.51 -28.06
CA ASP A 58 -8.38 -17.83 -26.66
C ASP A 58 -7.99 -16.74 -25.63
N LEU A 59 -7.40 -15.62 -26.08
CA LEU A 59 -7.05 -14.48 -25.19
C LEU A 59 -8.23 -13.89 -24.43
N LYS A 60 -9.44 -14.03 -24.98
CA LYS A 60 -10.66 -13.47 -24.40
C LYS A 60 -11.00 -14.15 -23.07
N ASP A 61 -10.75 -15.45 -22.95
CA ASP A 61 -11.07 -16.25 -21.76
C ASP A 61 -10.03 -16.07 -20.64
N VAL A 62 -8.76 -15.88 -21.00
CA VAL A 62 -7.72 -15.48 -20.04
C VAL A 62 -7.99 -14.09 -19.48
N LYS A 63 -8.37 -13.14 -20.34
CA LYS A 63 -8.71 -11.78 -19.90
C LYS A 63 -9.95 -11.75 -18.98
N LYS A 64 -10.93 -12.61 -19.26
CA LYS A 64 -12.13 -12.78 -18.43
C LYS A 64 -11.78 -13.37 -17.06
N SER A 65 -10.99 -14.44 -17.02
CA SER A 65 -10.51 -15.07 -15.78
C SER A 65 -9.70 -14.10 -14.91
N ILE A 66 -8.82 -13.30 -15.50
CA ILE A 66 -8.06 -12.27 -14.75
C ILE A 66 -8.99 -11.15 -14.23
N SER A 67 -10.00 -10.77 -15.00
CA SER A 67 -10.99 -9.77 -14.58
C SER A 67 -11.86 -10.29 -13.43
N ASP A 68 -12.30 -11.54 -13.49
CA ASP A 68 -13.10 -12.18 -12.44
C ASP A 68 -12.30 -12.32 -11.14
N LEU A 69 -11.02 -12.71 -11.21
CA LEU A 69 -10.12 -12.72 -10.04
C LEU A 69 -9.88 -11.32 -9.46
N LYS A 70 -9.79 -10.30 -10.31
CA LYS A 70 -9.63 -8.91 -9.87
C LYS A 70 -10.89 -8.38 -9.19
N ASN A 71 -12.07 -8.77 -9.67
CA ASN A 71 -13.35 -8.44 -9.05
C ASN A 71 -13.50 -9.13 -7.69
N ILE A 72 -13.12 -10.41 -7.57
CA ILE A 72 -13.12 -11.14 -6.29
C ILE A 72 -12.17 -10.49 -5.27
N LYS A 73 -10.97 -10.07 -5.69
CA LYS A 73 -10.04 -9.34 -4.81
C LYS A 73 -10.57 -7.98 -4.37
N LYS A 74 -11.33 -7.30 -5.25
CA LYS A 74 -11.90 -5.98 -4.96
C LYS A 74 -13.08 -6.08 -3.98
N ASP A 75 -13.87 -7.15 -4.07
CA ASP A 75 -14.95 -7.43 -3.11
C ASP A 75 -14.42 -7.91 -1.75
N LEU A 76 -13.20 -8.45 -1.71
CA LEU A 76 -12.51 -8.87 -0.49
C LEU A 76 -11.50 -7.82 0.03
N ASP A 77 -11.47 -6.60 -0.51
CA ASP A 77 -10.48 -5.60 -0.12
C ASP A 77 -10.92 -4.90 1.18
N PRO A 78 -10.36 -5.28 2.36
CA PRO A 78 -10.75 -4.70 3.65
C PRO A 78 -10.45 -3.21 3.73
N THR A 79 -9.65 -2.69 2.79
CA THR A 79 -9.32 -1.28 2.65
C THR A 79 -10.54 -0.44 2.26
N VAL A 80 -11.52 -0.99 1.53
CA VAL A 80 -12.73 -0.26 1.14
C VAL A 80 -13.68 -0.07 2.32
N ASP A 81 -13.90 -1.13 3.11
CA ASP A 81 -14.73 -1.09 4.32
C ASP A 81 -14.08 -0.22 5.39
N PHE A 82 -12.78 -0.38 5.62
CA PHE A 82 -12.02 0.45 6.55
C PHE A 82 -12.06 1.94 6.16
N LYS A 83 -11.96 2.26 4.87
CA LYS A 83 -12.02 3.66 4.40
C LYS A 83 -13.40 4.28 4.61
N LYS A 84 -14.47 3.48 4.55
CA LYS A 84 -15.84 3.93 4.85
C LYS A 84 -15.99 4.23 6.34
N GLU A 85 -15.48 3.35 7.19
CA GLU A 85 -15.51 3.49 8.66
C GLU A 85 -14.65 4.68 9.15
N ILE A 86 -13.47 4.88 8.57
CA ILE A 86 -12.59 6.02 8.89
C ILE A 86 -13.21 7.35 8.48
N ASN A 87 -13.94 7.41 7.35
CA ASN A 87 -14.63 8.64 6.95
C ASN A 87 -15.75 8.99 7.95
N SER A 88 -16.54 8.01 8.41
CA SER A 88 -17.55 8.28 9.44
C SER A 88 -16.94 8.73 10.76
N ILE A 89 -15.82 8.14 11.18
CA ILE A 89 -15.10 8.56 12.39
C ILE A 89 -14.58 10.00 12.21
N LYS A 90 -14.06 10.34 11.03
CA LYS A 90 -13.56 11.69 10.74
C LYS A 90 -14.67 12.74 10.81
N ASP A 91 -15.87 12.42 10.33
CA ASP A 91 -17.02 13.33 10.41
C ASP A 91 -17.52 13.51 11.86
N THR A 92 -17.50 12.44 12.67
CA THR A 92 -17.78 12.52 14.11
C THR A 92 -16.72 13.34 14.84
N VAL A 93 -15.43 13.09 14.60
CA VAL A 93 -14.35 13.86 15.24
C VAL A 93 -14.40 15.33 14.81
N GLY A 94 -14.68 15.62 13.53
CA GLY A 94 -14.81 16.99 13.05
C GLY A 94 -16.02 17.75 13.60
N SER A 95 -17.07 17.03 14.04
CA SER A 95 -18.20 17.63 14.76
C SER A 95 -17.89 17.83 16.24
N LEU A 96 -17.22 16.87 16.88
CA LEU A 96 -16.72 17.01 18.26
C LEU A 96 -15.72 18.16 18.39
N ASP A 97 -14.80 18.33 17.43
CA ASP A 97 -13.84 19.44 17.42
C ASP A 97 -14.51 20.81 17.31
N LYS A 98 -15.66 20.90 16.61
CA LYS A 98 -16.46 22.12 16.55
C LYS A 98 -17.17 22.38 17.86
N GLU A 99 -17.76 21.34 18.45
CA GLU A 99 -18.46 21.42 19.73
C GLU A 99 -17.51 21.77 20.88
N ILE A 100 -16.31 21.17 20.92
CA ILE A 100 -15.26 21.50 21.90
C ILE A 100 -14.79 22.95 21.74
N LYS A 101 -14.63 23.45 20.50
CA LYS A 101 -14.28 24.87 20.26
C LYS A 101 -15.38 25.83 20.70
N GLU A 102 -16.65 25.45 20.54
CA GLU A 102 -17.79 26.25 21.01
C GLU A 102 -17.91 26.25 22.54
N ILE A 103 -17.59 25.14 23.20
CA ILE A 103 -17.57 25.02 24.67
C ILE A 103 -16.40 25.82 25.26
N ASP A 104 -15.19 25.70 24.73
CA ASP A 104 -13.98 26.44 25.18
C ASP A 104 -14.15 27.96 25.02
N SER A 105 -14.88 28.39 23.99
CA SER A 105 -15.22 29.81 23.77
C SER A 105 -16.28 30.34 24.75
N LYS A 106 -17.10 29.46 25.34
CA LYS A 106 -18.15 29.81 26.31
C LYS A 106 -17.62 29.87 27.75
N GLU A 107 -16.67 29.01 28.10
CA GLU A 107 -16.08 28.98 29.44
C GLU A 107 -15.26 30.26 29.75
N LYS A 108 -14.61 30.85 28.74
CA LYS A 108 -13.79 32.06 28.90
C LYS A 108 -14.55 33.38 29.14
N ASN A 109 -15.89 33.36 29.13
CA ASN A 109 -16.73 34.55 29.34
C ASN A 109 -17.55 34.53 30.65
N THR A 110 -17.35 33.52 31.52
CA THR A 110 -18.11 33.37 32.78
C THR A 110 -17.27 33.65 34.04
N ASP A 111 -16.10 34.28 33.89
CA ASP A 111 -15.29 34.82 35.01
C ASP A 111 -15.08 36.33 34.80
N LYS A 112 -16.18 37.09 34.74
CA LYS A 112 -16.15 38.56 34.80
C LYS A 112 -17.12 39.08 35.86
#